data_AF-A0A2V8WZW3-F1
#
_entry.id   AF-A0A2V8WZW3-F1
#
_cell.length_a   1.000
_cell.length_b   1.000
_cell.length_c   1.000
_cell.angle_alpha   90.00
_cell.angle_beta   90.00
_cell.angle_gamma   90.00
#
_symmetry.space_group_name_H-M   'P 1'
#
loop_
_entity.id
_entity.type
_entity.pdbx_description
1 polymer ?
#
loop_
_entity_poly.entity_id
_entity_poly.type
_entity_poly.pdbx_seq_one_letter_code
_entity_poly.pdbx_strand_id
1 'polypeptide(L)'
;MSQDGDHIALVGQNGSNTMDVFVWSLSKKTKTSTYTTNCKITDVITATQQPGCVHKLQLTANNLLSIQFLQDATNHYDTGYDLKGNPVFIAANNSRTLSSLKNACPGGWGLDVRQQNNISSAVCLLDKQPAWHVSYRGGASQPWAAISFFDDRKPGPELFSDNKDFREPSSSNWQLYEDEIILARIDGGAIYRLAHARSRSAESYWAQPHAAISRDGKFVAFTSNIAYPNGCPANMHVPNECLDVYLIQVH
;
A
#
# COMPACT_ATOMS: atom_id res chain seq x y z
N MET A 1 10.69 7.17 3.71
CA MET A 1 12.15 7.10 3.94
C MET A 1 12.73 6.12 2.93
N SER A 2 13.97 6.34 2.48
CA SER A 2 14.63 5.52 1.48
C SER A 2 15.08 4.17 2.02
N GLN A 3 15.46 3.29 1.10
CA GLN A 3 15.98 1.97 1.43
C GLN A 3 17.34 2.01 2.15
N ASP A 4 18.18 3.00 1.81
CA ASP A 4 19.46 3.22 2.49
C ASP A 4 19.33 3.81 3.91
N GLY A 5 18.12 4.24 4.31
CA GLY A 5 17.87 4.87 5.61
C GLY A 5 18.44 6.28 5.76
N ASP A 6 18.97 6.86 4.68
CA ASP A 6 19.60 8.18 4.69
C ASP A 6 18.75 9.27 4.03
N HIS A 7 17.79 8.91 3.18
CA HIS A 7 17.03 9.85 2.38
C HIS A 7 15.56 9.90 2.75
N ILE A 8 14.99 11.11 2.71
CA ILE A 8 13.57 11.36 2.94
C ILE A 8 13.06 12.23 1.80
N ALA A 9 11.97 11.81 1.18
CA ALA A 9 11.23 12.64 0.25
C ALA A 9 10.36 13.61 1.04
N LEU A 10 10.45 14.89 0.70
CA LEU A 10 9.70 15.95 1.33
C LEU A 10 8.89 16.70 0.28
N VAL A 11 7.68 17.07 0.67
CA VAL A 11 6.79 17.93 -0.12
C VAL A 11 6.36 19.11 0.74
N GLY A 12 6.35 20.30 0.17
CA GLY A 12 5.90 21.51 0.85
C GLY A 12 5.21 22.47 -0.10
N GLN A 13 4.31 23.30 0.42
CA GLN A 13 3.70 24.40 -0.32
C GLN A 13 4.65 25.60 -0.37
N ASN A 14 4.79 26.21 -1.55
CA ASN A 14 5.56 27.44 -1.73
C ASN A 14 4.65 28.68 -1.81
N GLY A 15 5.26 29.87 -1.91
CA GLY A 15 4.54 31.15 -1.94
C GLY A 15 3.67 31.39 -3.18
N SER A 16 3.78 30.56 -4.21
CA SER A 16 2.90 30.59 -5.39
C SER A 16 1.71 29.61 -5.29
N ASN A 17 1.52 29.02 -4.11
CA ASN A 17 0.54 27.97 -3.84
C ASN A 17 0.75 26.70 -4.68
N THR A 18 1.95 26.49 -5.21
CA THR A 18 2.34 25.20 -5.81
C THR A 18 3.13 24.36 -4.83
N MET A 19 3.32 23.08 -5.15
CA MET A 19 4.11 22.16 -4.31
C MET A 19 5.54 22.05 -4.79
N ASP A 20 6.48 22.16 -3.87
CA ASP A 20 7.90 21.86 -4.04
C ASP A 20 8.19 20.46 -3.53
N VAL A 21 8.85 19.66 -4.35
CA VAL A 21 9.25 18.29 -4.03
C VAL A 21 10.76 18.16 -4.12
N PHE A 22 11.39 17.57 -3.10
CA PHE A 22 12.81 17.27 -3.11
C PHE A 22 13.13 16.08 -2.19
N VAL A 23 14.33 15.53 -2.35
CA VAL A 23 14.87 14.50 -1.45
C VAL A 23 15.92 15.13 -0.55
N TRP A 24 15.81 14.91 0.75
CA TRP A 24 16.78 15.32 1.76
C TRP A 24 17.68 14.14 2.15
N SER A 25 19.00 14.31 2.11
CA SER A 25 19.97 13.36 2.70
C SER A 25 20.26 13.78 4.14
N LEU A 26 20.01 12.87 5.08
CA LEU A 26 20.21 13.06 6.52
C LEU A 26 21.70 13.18 6.85
N SER A 27 22.54 12.30 6.31
CA SER A 27 23.98 12.26 6.54
C SER A 27 24.69 13.48 5.97
N LYS A 28 24.34 13.88 4.75
CA LYS A 28 24.98 15.01 4.05
C LYS A 28 24.40 16.36 4.47
N LYS A 29 23.20 16.36 5.06
CA LYS A 29 22.44 17.58 5.38
C LYS A 29 22.22 18.47 4.15
N THR A 30 21.95 17.84 3.02
CA THR A 30 21.74 18.51 1.74
C THR A 30 20.47 17.99 1.09
N LYS A 31 19.75 18.85 0.36
CA LYS A 31 18.67 18.43 -0.54
C LYS A 31 19.12 18.33 -1.99
N THR A 32 18.42 17.50 -2.76
CA THR A 32 18.46 17.51 -4.22
C THR A 32 17.88 18.82 -4.77
N SER A 33 17.96 18.99 -6.09
CA SER A 33 17.19 20.01 -6.80
C SER A 33 15.70 19.91 -6.43
N THR A 34 15.05 21.06 -6.24
CA THR A 34 13.61 21.14 -6.06
C THR A 34 12.90 20.96 -7.39
N TYR A 35 11.91 20.08 -7.43
CA TYR A 35 10.92 20.04 -8.49
C TYR A 35 9.65 20.78 -8.03
N THR A 36 9.30 21.86 -8.72
CA THR A 36 8.04 22.58 -8.44
C THR A 36 6.96 22.05 -9.36
N THR A 37 5.89 21.52 -8.77
CA THR A 37 4.73 21.00 -9.49
C THR A 37 3.92 22.14 -10.12
N ASN A 38 3.18 21.84 -11.18
CA ASN A 38 2.15 22.76 -11.70
C ASN A 38 0.85 22.73 -10.88
N CYS A 39 0.77 21.84 -9.88
CA CYS A 39 -0.42 21.67 -9.06
C CYS A 39 -0.55 22.85 -8.10
N LYS A 40 -1.62 23.63 -8.26
CA LYS A 40 -1.99 24.67 -7.30
C LYS A 40 -2.93 24.11 -6.25
N ILE A 41 -2.65 24.41 -5.00
CA ILE A 41 -3.52 24.09 -3.87
C ILE A 41 -4.16 25.37 -3.34
N THR A 42 -5.45 25.32 -3.06
CA THR A 42 -6.22 26.46 -2.57
C THR A 42 -6.10 26.63 -1.05
N ASP A 43 -5.68 25.58 -0.35
CA ASP A 43 -5.52 25.53 1.10
C ASP A 43 -4.12 24.97 1.46
N VAL A 44 -3.82 24.80 2.75
CA VAL A 44 -2.54 24.23 3.21
C VAL A 44 -2.43 22.75 2.86
N ILE A 45 -1.23 22.35 2.44
CA ILE A 45 -0.95 20.97 1.99
C ILE A 45 -1.28 19.91 3.04
N THR A 46 -1.25 20.27 4.32
CA THR A 46 -1.54 19.38 5.46
C THR A 46 -3.03 19.22 5.78
N ALA A 47 -3.88 20.12 5.28
CA ALA A 47 -5.32 20.12 5.55
C ALA A 47 -6.16 19.74 4.32
N THR A 48 -5.54 19.71 3.12
CA THR A 48 -6.25 19.37 1.89
C THR A 48 -6.25 17.85 1.67
N GLN A 49 -7.45 17.27 1.53
CA GLN A 49 -7.59 15.87 1.11
C GLN A 49 -7.12 15.75 -0.35
N GLN A 50 -6.02 15.03 -0.58
CA GLN A 50 -5.32 14.94 -1.87
C GLN A 50 -4.90 16.32 -2.42
N PRO A 51 -3.84 16.94 -1.87
CA PRO A 51 -3.47 18.31 -2.19
C PRO A 51 -3.16 18.50 -3.68
N GLY A 52 -4.09 19.15 -4.39
CA GLY A 52 -3.93 19.55 -5.78
C GLY A 52 -4.04 18.37 -6.76
N CYS A 53 -3.11 18.29 -7.72
CA CYS A 53 -3.05 17.20 -8.68
C CYS A 53 -2.01 16.11 -8.36
N VAL A 54 -1.23 16.21 -7.28
CA VAL A 54 -0.31 15.12 -6.91
C VAL A 54 -1.11 14.05 -6.18
N HIS A 55 -1.31 12.92 -6.84
CA HIS A 55 -2.01 11.79 -6.26
C HIS A 55 -1.09 10.90 -5.42
N LYS A 56 0.17 10.75 -5.84
CA LYS A 56 1.13 9.95 -5.09
C LYS A 56 2.57 10.42 -5.29
N LEU A 57 3.34 10.27 -4.23
CA LEU A 57 4.78 10.50 -4.18
C LEU A 57 5.43 9.28 -3.53
N GLN A 58 6.44 8.73 -4.19
CA GLN A 58 7.19 7.59 -3.69
C GLN A 58 8.69 7.83 -3.88
N LEU A 59 9.44 7.67 -2.79
CA LEU A 59 10.90 7.56 -2.85
C LEU A 59 11.25 6.14 -3.31
N THR A 60 11.80 6.04 -4.51
CA THR A 60 12.17 4.77 -5.14
C THR A 60 13.44 4.21 -4.53
N ALA A 61 13.73 2.95 -4.84
CA ALA A 61 14.87 2.22 -4.29
C ALA A 61 16.22 2.91 -4.59
N ASN A 62 16.35 3.54 -5.76
CA ASN A 62 17.53 4.32 -6.16
C ASN A 62 17.52 5.79 -5.67
N ASN A 63 16.74 6.11 -4.63
CA ASN A 63 16.62 7.45 -4.03
C ASN A 63 16.10 8.54 -4.97
N LEU A 64 15.48 8.15 -6.09
CA LEU A 64 14.78 9.07 -6.98
C LEU A 64 13.31 9.20 -6.56
N LEU A 65 12.64 10.21 -7.11
CA LEU A 65 11.22 10.43 -6.87
C LEU A 65 10.41 9.89 -8.04
N SER A 66 9.43 9.05 -7.74
CA SER A 66 8.30 8.80 -8.62
C SER A 66 7.13 9.65 -8.13
N ILE A 67 6.61 10.51 -9.01
CA ILE A 67 5.47 11.39 -8.72
C ILE A 67 4.37 11.09 -9.74
N GLN A 68 3.16 10.85 -9.24
CA GLN A 68 1.99 10.62 -10.06
C GLN A 68 1.03 11.82 -9.99
N PHE A 69 0.81 12.47 -11.14
CA PHE A 69 -0.01 13.69 -11.26
C PHE A 69 -1.44 13.43 -11.78
N LEU A 70 -1.69 12.28 -12.40
CA LEU A 70 -2.99 11.91 -12.97
C LEU A 70 -3.21 10.41 -12.72
N GLN A 71 -4.37 10.07 -12.17
CA GLN A 71 -4.76 8.68 -11.93
C GLN A 71 -5.37 8.05 -13.19
N ASP A 72 -4.94 6.83 -13.50
CA ASP A 72 -5.79 5.88 -14.23
C ASP A 72 -6.80 5.17 -13.30
N ALA A 73 -6.45 5.02 -12.01
CA ALA A 73 -7.27 4.60 -10.86
C ALA A 73 -6.45 4.71 -9.54
N THR A 74 -7.08 4.64 -8.35
CA THR A 74 -6.36 4.60 -7.05
C THR A 74 -5.74 3.23 -6.92
N ASN A 75 -4.44 3.18 -6.59
CA ASN A 75 -3.71 1.92 -6.53
C ASN A 75 -2.72 1.88 -5.37
N HIS A 76 -2.72 0.78 -4.64
CA HIS A 76 -1.84 0.55 -3.52
C HIS A 76 -0.59 -0.10 -4.08
N TYR A 77 0.55 0.57 -3.90
CA TYR A 77 1.83 0.13 -4.43
C TYR A 77 2.96 0.45 -3.47
N ASP A 78 3.99 -0.38 -3.49
CA ASP A 78 5.26 -0.12 -2.80
C ASP A 78 6.44 -0.55 -3.68
N THR A 79 7.68 -0.25 -3.27
CA THR A 79 8.86 -0.33 -4.13
C THR A 79 10.06 -0.96 -3.43
N GLY A 80 10.84 -1.77 -4.15
CA GLY A 80 12.11 -2.29 -3.66
C GLY A 80 13.00 -2.70 -4.82
N TYR A 81 13.73 -3.79 -4.67
CA TYR A 81 14.53 -4.39 -5.74
C TYR A 81 14.03 -5.78 -6.13
N ASP A 82 14.28 -6.23 -7.35
CA ASP A 82 14.16 -7.65 -7.70
C ASP A 82 15.35 -8.46 -7.16
N LEU A 83 15.37 -9.76 -7.42
CA LEU A 83 16.45 -10.66 -6.99
C LEU A 83 17.80 -10.35 -7.66
N LYS A 84 17.81 -9.52 -8.70
CA LYS A 84 19.01 -9.09 -9.43
C LYS A 84 19.44 -7.67 -9.05
N GLY A 85 18.75 -7.01 -8.13
CA GLY A 85 19.05 -5.65 -7.70
C GLY A 85 18.48 -4.56 -8.61
N ASN A 86 17.59 -4.89 -9.55
CA ASN A 86 16.92 -3.86 -10.36
C ASN A 86 15.78 -3.23 -9.56
N PRO A 87 15.59 -1.90 -9.62
CA PRO A 87 14.50 -1.24 -8.90
C PRO A 87 13.15 -1.67 -9.48
N VAL A 88 12.23 -2.07 -8.60
CA VAL A 88 10.88 -2.53 -8.95
C VAL A 88 9.79 -1.84 -8.14
N PHE A 89 8.56 -1.99 -8.60
CA PHE A 89 7.35 -1.64 -7.84
C PHE A 89 6.31 -2.73 -7.98
N ILE A 90 5.46 -2.87 -6.95
CA ILE A 90 4.34 -3.82 -6.91
C ILE A 90 3.05 -3.02 -7.01
N ALA A 91 2.20 -3.25 -8.01
CA ALA A 91 0.91 -2.57 -8.12
C ALA A 91 -0.09 -3.39 -8.98
N ALA A 92 -1.37 -3.01 -8.95
CA ALA A 92 -2.32 -3.51 -9.95
C ALA A 92 -2.26 -2.71 -11.26
N ASN A 93 -1.36 -3.08 -12.17
CA ASN A 93 -1.13 -2.28 -13.38
C ASN A 93 -2.08 -2.67 -14.51
N ASN A 94 -2.93 -1.74 -14.95
CA ASN A 94 -3.66 -1.82 -16.21
C ASN A 94 -3.96 -0.39 -16.68
N SER A 95 -3.02 0.22 -17.39
CA SER A 95 -3.08 1.65 -17.71
C SER A 95 -4.13 1.92 -18.80
N ARG A 96 -4.99 2.91 -18.56
CA ARG A 96 -5.92 3.43 -19.58
C ARG A 96 -5.22 4.46 -20.48
N THR A 97 -4.20 5.15 -19.96
CA THR A 97 -3.40 6.13 -20.72
C THR A 97 -2.31 5.47 -21.58
N LEU A 98 -1.63 4.45 -21.06
CA LEU A 98 -0.65 3.64 -21.79
C LEU A 98 -1.31 2.32 -22.21
N SER A 99 -2.13 2.37 -23.26
CA SER A 99 -2.97 1.24 -23.70
C SER A 99 -2.21 -0.06 -23.99
N SER A 100 -0.91 0.04 -24.33
CA SER A 100 0.01 -1.10 -24.53
C SER A 100 0.47 -1.77 -23.23
N LEU A 101 0.35 -1.10 -22.09
CA LEU A 101 0.74 -1.61 -20.78
C LEU A 101 -0.40 -2.45 -20.16
N LYS A 102 -0.41 -3.74 -20.47
CA LYS A 102 -1.36 -4.72 -19.90
C LYS A 102 -0.82 -5.36 -18.64
N ASN A 103 -1.72 -5.75 -17.73
CA ASN A 103 -1.39 -6.48 -16.51
C ASN A 103 -0.69 -7.81 -16.85
N ALA A 104 0.33 -8.18 -16.07
CA ALA A 104 1.11 -9.38 -16.32
C ALA A 104 0.43 -10.69 -15.86
N CYS A 105 -0.66 -10.61 -15.09
CA CYS A 105 -1.36 -11.78 -14.59
C CYS A 105 -2.23 -12.47 -15.65
N PRO A 106 -2.34 -13.81 -15.63
CA PRO A 106 -3.12 -14.58 -16.60
C PRO A 106 -4.58 -14.14 -16.72
N GLY A 107 -5.22 -13.76 -15.61
CA GLY A 107 -6.57 -13.23 -15.58
C GLY A 107 -6.74 -11.83 -16.19
N GLY A 108 -5.66 -11.19 -16.65
CA GLY A 108 -5.67 -9.81 -17.17
C GLY A 108 -5.83 -8.74 -16.08
N TRP A 109 -5.83 -9.15 -14.81
CA TRP A 109 -5.98 -8.27 -13.65
C TRP A 109 -5.37 -8.92 -12.41
N GLY A 110 -4.64 -8.13 -11.62
CA GLY A 110 -4.05 -8.58 -10.37
C GLY A 110 -2.87 -7.72 -9.97
N LEU A 111 -2.17 -8.11 -8.90
CA LEU A 111 -0.91 -7.50 -8.51
C LEU A 111 0.23 -8.03 -9.38
N ASP A 112 1.00 -7.13 -9.99
CA ASP A 112 2.23 -7.45 -10.70
C ASP A 112 3.43 -6.65 -10.16
N VAL A 113 4.62 -7.22 -10.36
CA VAL A 113 5.91 -6.60 -10.05
C VAL A 113 6.53 -6.13 -11.36
N ARG A 114 6.92 -4.86 -11.44
CA ARG A 114 7.50 -4.27 -12.65
C ARG A 114 8.83 -3.59 -12.39
N GLN A 115 9.75 -3.68 -13.35
CA GLN A 115 10.97 -2.91 -13.31
C GLN A 115 10.70 -1.44 -13.62
N GLN A 116 11.24 -0.53 -12.79
CA GLN A 116 11.03 0.91 -12.94
C GLN A 116 11.65 1.46 -14.23
N ASN A 117 12.82 0.93 -14.62
CA ASN A 117 13.54 1.37 -15.82
C ASN A 117 13.10 0.63 -17.10
N ASN A 118 12.26 -0.39 -16.97
CA ASN A 118 11.70 -1.15 -18.08
C ASN A 118 10.33 -1.68 -17.67
N ILE A 119 9.32 -0.80 -17.72
CA ILE A 119 7.96 -1.12 -17.23
C ILE A 119 7.27 -2.27 -18.00
N SER A 120 7.80 -2.67 -19.17
CA SER A 120 7.36 -3.85 -19.91
C SER A 120 7.86 -5.16 -19.30
N SER A 121 8.93 -5.13 -18.51
CA SER A 121 9.38 -6.26 -17.70
C SER A 121 8.48 -6.38 -16.47
N ALA A 122 7.67 -7.43 -16.45
CA ALA A 122 6.66 -7.65 -15.42
C ALA A 122 6.56 -9.12 -15.01
N VAL A 123 6.21 -9.34 -13.75
CA VAL A 123 5.95 -10.67 -13.16
C VAL A 123 4.59 -10.61 -12.48
N CYS A 124 3.71 -11.57 -12.76
CA CYS A 124 2.48 -11.70 -11.99
C CYS A 124 2.81 -12.12 -10.56
N LEU A 125 2.35 -11.34 -9.59
CA LEU A 125 2.50 -11.66 -8.17
C LEU A 125 1.28 -12.43 -7.66
N LEU A 126 0.10 -11.88 -7.91
CA LEU A 126 -1.19 -12.46 -7.52
C LEU A 126 -2.24 -12.14 -8.58
N ASP A 127 -2.94 -13.16 -9.04
CA ASP A 127 -4.04 -13.05 -10.00
C ASP A 127 -5.37 -13.00 -9.23
N LYS A 128 -6.22 -12.01 -9.53
CA LYS A 128 -7.58 -11.92 -8.96
C LYS A 128 -7.68 -11.87 -7.42
N GLN A 129 -6.74 -11.20 -6.75
CA GLN A 129 -6.79 -10.99 -5.30
C GLN A 129 -7.93 -10.05 -4.83
N PRO A 130 -8.41 -10.15 -3.58
CA PRO A 130 -9.36 -9.18 -2.99
C PRO A 130 -8.74 -7.78 -2.84
N ALA A 131 -9.49 -6.80 -2.32
CA ALA A 131 -8.94 -5.48 -2.00
C ALA A 131 -7.73 -5.61 -1.05
N TRP A 132 -6.72 -4.73 -1.21
CA TRP A 132 -5.39 -4.97 -0.63
C TRP A 132 -4.67 -3.70 -0.18
N HIS A 133 -3.76 -3.89 0.78
CA HIS A 133 -2.60 -3.03 1.02
C HIS A 133 -1.33 -3.83 0.78
N VAL A 134 -0.24 -3.14 0.41
CA VAL A 134 1.05 -3.77 0.13
C VAL A 134 2.18 -2.99 0.79
N SER A 135 3.12 -3.74 1.36
CA SER A 135 4.38 -3.22 1.90
C SER A 135 5.54 -4.04 1.35
N TYR A 136 6.48 -3.36 0.71
CA TYR A 136 7.68 -3.95 0.16
C TYR A 136 8.81 -2.93 0.10
N ARG A 137 9.92 -3.26 0.76
CA ARG A 137 11.18 -2.48 0.75
C ARG A 137 12.39 -3.40 0.67
N GLY A 138 12.21 -4.55 0.04
CA GLY A 138 13.16 -5.65 0.00
C GLY A 138 14.07 -5.70 -1.21
N GLY A 139 14.66 -6.87 -1.42
CA GLY A 139 15.56 -7.21 -2.51
C GLY A 139 15.99 -8.67 -2.44
N ALA A 140 17.13 -9.03 -3.02
CA ALA A 140 17.61 -10.42 -3.03
C ALA A 140 17.71 -11.07 -1.64
N SER A 141 18.10 -10.31 -0.61
CA SER A 141 18.22 -10.80 0.78
C SER A 141 16.88 -10.84 1.54
N GLN A 142 15.85 -10.16 1.03
CA GLN A 142 14.53 -10.04 1.63
C GLN A 142 13.51 -9.97 0.48
N PRO A 143 13.17 -11.09 -0.17
CA PRO A 143 12.40 -11.07 -1.41
C PRO A 143 10.88 -11.07 -1.18
N TRP A 144 10.42 -10.73 0.03
CA TRP A 144 9.02 -10.90 0.45
C TRP A 144 8.31 -9.56 0.55
N ALA A 145 7.17 -9.45 -0.12
CA ALA A 145 6.21 -8.37 0.11
C ALA A 145 5.16 -8.83 1.12
N ALA A 146 4.87 -8.02 2.13
CA ALA A 146 3.69 -8.23 2.96
C ALA A 146 2.48 -7.63 2.27
N ILE A 147 1.39 -8.40 2.21
CA ILE A 147 0.13 -7.99 1.60
C ILE A 147 -0.96 -8.30 2.60
N SER A 148 -1.78 -7.30 2.93
CA SER A 148 -3.00 -7.51 3.72
C SER A 148 -4.20 -7.33 2.84
N PHE A 149 -5.11 -8.29 2.89
CA PHE A 149 -6.40 -8.21 2.22
C PHE A 149 -7.49 -7.79 3.18
N PHE A 150 -8.55 -7.25 2.61
CA PHE A 150 -9.69 -6.74 3.35
C PHE A 150 -10.94 -6.75 2.46
N ASP A 151 -12.11 -6.68 3.08
CA ASP A 151 -13.39 -6.56 2.40
C ASP A 151 -14.05 -5.19 2.67
N ASP A 152 -14.27 -4.40 1.62
CA ASP A 152 -15.01 -3.13 1.70
C ASP A 152 -16.45 -3.22 1.16
N ARG A 153 -16.91 -4.42 0.78
CA ARG A 153 -18.24 -4.65 0.19
C ARG A 153 -19.35 -4.43 1.23
N LYS A 154 -20.43 -3.81 0.76
CA LYS A 154 -21.69 -3.65 1.50
C LYS A 154 -22.84 -4.07 0.58
N PRO A 155 -23.52 -5.20 0.84
CA PRO A 155 -23.40 -6.05 2.02
C PRO A 155 -22.22 -7.02 2.02
N GLY A 156 -21.70 -7.39 3.20
CA GLY A 156 -20.50 -8.22 3.35
C GLY A 156 -20.30 -8.81 4.75
N PRO A 157 -19.38 -9.78 4.91
CA PRO A 157 -19.06 -10.45 6.17
C PRO A 157 -18.25 -9.63 7.17
N GLU A 158 -17.54 -8.58 6.74
CA GLU A 158 -16.65 -7.79 7.60
C GLU A 158 -17.33 -6.55 8.21
N LEU A 159 -18.54 -6.75 8.73
CA LEU A 159 -19.36 -5.77 9.47
C LEU A 159 -19.84 -6.39 10.80
N PHE A 160 -20.26 -5.57 11.78
CA PHE A 160 -21.02 -6.09 12.92
C PHE A 160 -22.26 -6.86 12.47
N SER A 161 -22.57 -7.96 13.17
CA SER A 161 -23.70 -8.82 12.83
C SER A 161 -25.08 -8.18 12.99
N ASP A 162 -25.17 -7.07 13.73
CA ASP A 162 -26.38 -6.25 13.89
C ASP A 162 -26.51 -5.17 12.79
N ASN A 163 -25.49 -5.00 11.96
CA ASN A 163 -25.55 -4.11 10.80
C ASN A 163 -26.50 -4.68 9.75
N LYS A 164 -27.40 -3.84 9.21
CA LYS A 164 -28.35 -4.25 8.16
C LYS A 164 -27.70 -4.79 6.88
N ASP A 165 -26.45 -4.40 6.62
CA ASP A 165 -25.67 -4.81 5.45
C ASP A 165 -24.75 -6.00 5.78
N PHE A 166 -24.80 -6.57 6.99
CA PHE A 166 -24.08 -7.78 7.34
C PHE A 166 -24.59 -8.99 6.57
N ARG A 167 -23.65 -9.85 6.14
CA ARG A 167 -23.94 -11.18 5.59
C ARG A 167 -22.97 -12.20 6.16
N GLU A 168 -23.50 -13.30 6.67
CA GLU A 168 -22.66 -14.39 7.16
C GLU A 168 -21.67 -14.87 6.07
N PRO A 169 -20.41 -15.15 6.42
CA PRO A 169 -19.45 -15.75 5.51
C PRO A 169 -19.95 -17.08 4.95
N SER A 170 -19.79 -17.27 3.65
CA SER A 170 -20.14 -18.47 2.89
C SER A 170 -19.18 -18.64 1.72
N SER A 171 -19.21 -19.80 1.08
CA SER A 171 -18.39 -20.05 -0.12
C SER A 171 -18.73 -19.14 -1.32
N SER A 172 -19.82 -18.38 -1.27
CA SER A 172 -20.25 -17.49 -2.36
C SER A 172 -19.89 -16.02 -2.15
N ASN A 173 -19.59 -15.59 -0.91
CA ASN A 173 -19.19 -14.22 -0.59
C ASN A 173 -17.78 -14.10 -0.01
N TRP A 174 -17.19 -15.18 0.54
CA TRP A 174 -15.81 -15.17 1.05
C TRP A 174 -14.80 -15.51 -0.07
N GLN A 175 -13.92 -14.57 -0.39
CA GLN A 175 -12.91 -14.76 -1.44
C GLN A 175 -11.64 -15.44 -0.92
N LEU A 176 -10.87 -16.03 -1.83
CA LEU A 176 -9.52 -16.52 -1.50
C LEU A 176 -8.65 -15.35 -1.03
N TYR A 177 -7.96 -15.53 0.09
CA TYR A 177 -7.16 -14.54 0.80
C TYR A 177 -7.95 -13.42 1.49
N GLU A 178 -9.28 -13.41 1.45
CA GLU A 178 -10.07 -12.41 2.16
C GLU A 178 -9.70 -12.40 3.65
N ASP A 179 -9.49 -11.20 4.19
CA ASP A 179 -9.07 -10.95 5.57
C ASP A 179 -7.68 -11.52 5.95
N GLU A 180 -6.83 -11.88 4.98
CA GLU A 180 -5.53 -12.50 5.27
C GLU A 180 -4.36 -11.52 5.20
N ILE A 181 -3.35 -11.82 6.01
CA ILE A 181 -2.01 -11.28 5.91
C ILE A 181 -1.12 -12.36 5.28
N ILE A 182 -0.50 -12.04 4.16
CA ILE A 182 0.38 -12.97 3.44
C ILE A 182 1.75 -12.35 3.18
N LEU A 183 2.72 -13.21 2.88
CA LEU A 183 3.96 -12.87 2.21
C LEU A 183 3.93 -13.43 0.79
N ALA A 184 4.20 -12.57 -0.19
CA ALA A 184 4.38 -12.98 -1.58
C ALA A 184 5.82 -12.72 -2.01
N ARG A 185 6.46 -13.71 -2.63
CA ARG A 185 7.82 -13.55 -3.15
C ARG A 185 7.78 -12.72 -4.42
N ILE A 186 8.65 -11.73 -4.56
CA ILE A 186 8.55 -10.74 -5.65
C ILE A 186 8.79 -11.29 -7.07
N ASP A 187 9.25 -12.53 -7.18
CA ASP A 187 9.41 -13.26 -8.44
C ASP A 187 8.19 -14.12 -8.77
N GLY A 188 7.10 -14.01 -7.99
CA GLY A 188 5.87 -14.78 -8.15
C GLY A 188 6.00 -16.26 -7.77
N GLY A 189 7.14 -16.69 -7.24
CA GLY A 189 7.44 -18.11 -7.08
C GLY A 189 7.00 -18.75 -5.77
N ALA A 190 6.51 -17.97 -4.79
CA ALA A 190 6.02 -18.50 -3.52
C ALA A 190 5.09 -17.53 -2.80
N ILE A 191 4.15 -18.09 -2.02
CA ILE A 191 3.24 -17.39 -1.12
C ILE A 191 3.26 -18.11 0.23
N TYR A 192 3.32 -17.34 1.32
CA TYR A 192 3.09 -17.82 2.68
C TYR A 192 1.91 -17.06 3.30
N ARG A 193 0.95 -17.79 3.85
CA ARG A 193 -0.20 -17.21 4.56
C ARG A 193 0.15 -17.14 6.04
N LEU A 194 0.14 -15.94 6.62
CA LEU A 194 0.63 -15.71 7.99
C LEU A 194 -0.50 -15.74 9.02
N ALA A 195 -1.57 -15.00 8.77
CA ALA A 195 -2.66 -14.82 9.71
C ALA A 195 -3.95 -14.36 9.00
N HIS A 196 -5.08 -14.47 9.70
CA HIS A 196 -6.26 -13.67 9.41
C HIS A 196 -6.27 -12.43 10.31
N ALA A 197 -6.57 -11.25 9.76
CA ALA A 197 -6.70 -10.04 10.54
C ALA A 197 -7.99 -10.05 11.38
N ARG A 198 -9.06 -10.72 10.90
CA ARG A 198 -10.40 -10.74 11.51
C ARG A 198 -10.91 -9.35 11.80
N SER A 199 -10.52 -8.40 10.96
CA SER A 199 -10.89 -7.01 11.14
C SER A 199 -12.22 -6.76 10.44
N ARG A 200 -13.07 -5.92 11.01
CA ARG A 200 -14.31 -5.48 10.37
C ARG A 200 -14.00 -4.32 9.42
N SER A 201 -13.30 -4.63 8.34
CA SER A 201 -12.67 -3.60 7.51
C SER A 201 -13.67 -2.80 6.64
N ALA A 202 -14.87 -3.34 6.41
CA ALA A 202 -15.95 -2.63 5.72
C ALA A 202 -16.56 -1.49 6.57
N GLU A 203 -16.30 -1.45 7.88
CA GLU A 203 -16.86 -0.43 8.78
C GLU A 203 -16.18 0.94 8.57
N SER A 204 -14.86 0.95 8.45
CA SER A 204 -14.05 2.16 8.39
C SER A 204 -12.74 1.88 7.68
N TYR A 205 -12.21 2.90 7.00
CA TYR A 205 -10.86 2.87 6.42
C TYR A 205 -9.82 2.45 7.45
N TRP A 206 -9.92 2.95 8.68
CA TRP A 206 -8.96 2.66 9.75
C TRP A 206 -9.02 1.22 10.26
N ALA A 207 -10.14 0.51 10.03
CA ALA A 207 -10.28 -0.90 10.36
C ALA A 207 -9.58 -1.81 9.34
N GLN A 208 -9.03 -1.29 8.23
CA GLN A 208 -8.26 -2.10 7.29
C GLN A 208 -6.89 -2.47 7.91
N PRO A 209 -6.30 -3.64 7.60
CA PRO A 209 -5.15 -4.13 8.37
C PRO A 209 -3.80 -3.46 8.09
N HIS A 210 -3.65 -2.81 6.92
CA HIS A 210 -2.45 -2.05 6.53
C HIS A 210 -1.11 -2.74 6.89
N ALA A 211 -0.96 -4.02 6.53
CA ALA A 211 0.24 -4.76 6.93
C ALA A 211 1.53 -4.14 6.40
N ALA A 212 2.52 -4.01 7.28
CA ALA A 212 3.82 -3.45 6.99
C ALA A 212 4.94 -4.44 7.37
N ILE A 213 5.86 -4.70 6.45
CA ILE A 213 7.02 -5.57 6.69
C ILE A 213 8.24 -4.76 7.12
N SER A 214 9.00 -5.28 8.07
CA SER A 214 10.28 -4.68 8.46
C SER A 214 11.28 -4.76 7.30
N ARG A 215 12.24 -3.82 7.26
CA ARG A 215 13.24 -3.75 6.17
C ARG A 215 14.08 -5.03 6.05
N ASP A 216 14.35 -5.71 7.16
CA ASP A 216 15.06 -6.98 7.20
C ASP A 216 14.15 -8.21 7.03
N GLY A 217 12.84 -8.00 6.88
CA GLY A 217 11.86 -9.05 6.63
C GLY A 217 11.53 -9.93 7.83
N LYS A 218 12.03 -9.61 9.02
CA LYS A 218 11.84 -10.45 10.22
C LYS A 218 10.49 -10.24 10.88
N PHE A 219 9.85 -9.10 10.68
CA PHE A 219 8.60 -8.76 11.34
C PHE A 219 7.57 -8.23 10.35
N VAL A 220 6.31 -8.59 10.60
CA VAL A 220 5.14 -7.97 9.96
C VAL A 220 4.27 -7.39 11.06
N ALA A 221 3.96 -6.10 10.98
CA ALA A 221 2.98 -5.45 11.84
C ALA A 221 1.70 -5.18 11.06
N PHE A 222 0.54 -5.31 11.69
CA PHE A 222 -0.75 -4.97 11.11
C PHE A 222 -1.72 -4.52 12.19
N THR A 223 -2.79 -3.82 11.80
CA THR A 223 -3.85 -3.38 12.70
C THR A 223 -5.08 -4.28 12.59
N SER A 224 -5.83 -4.43 13.68
CA SER A 224 -7.14 -5.08 13.63
C SER A 224 -8.02 -4.63 14.78
N ASN A 225 -9.33 -4.58 14.55
CA ASN A 225 -10.34 -4.34 15.57
C ASN A 225 -10.98 -5.65 16.11
N ILE A 226 -10.34 -6.80 15.89
CA ILE A 226 -10.80 -8.12 16.37
C ILE A 226 -11.02 -8.16 17.89
N ALA A 227 -10.21 -7.44 18.67
CA ALA A 227 -10.33 -7.38 20.12
C ALA A 227 -11.60 -6.65 20.61
N TYR A 228 -12.34 -6.00 19.72
CA TYR A 228 -13.52 -5.19 20.02
C TYR A 228 -14.78 -5.73 19.33
N PRO A 229 -15.20 -7.00 19.59
CA PRO A 229 -16.29 -7.65 18.85
C PRO A 229 -17.68 -7.07 19.16
N ASN A 230 -17.81 -6.24 20.20
CA ASN A 230 -19.07 -5.62 20.64
C ASN A 230 -19.05 -4.08 20.53
N GLY A 231 -18.22 -3.54 19.64
CA GLY A 231 -18.04 -2.11 19.48
C GLY A 231 -16.89 -1.54 20.29
N CYS A 232 -16.57 -0.27 20.00
CA CYS A 232 -15.48 0.43 20.64
C CYS A 232 -15.88 0.95 22.03
N PRO A 233 -14.97 0.89 23.02
CA PRO A 233 -15.16 1.54 24.32
C PRO A 233 -15.48 3.04 24.19
N ALA A 234 -16.31 3.56 25.10
CA ALA A 234 -16.79 4.94 25.07
C ALA A 234 -15.67 6.01 25.16
N ASN A 235 -14.51 5.66 25.72
CA ASN A 235 -13.40 6.58 25.98
C ASN A 235 -12.26 6.44 24.95
N MET A 236 -12.54 5.99 23.73
CA MET A 236 -11.55 6.00 22.64
C MET A 236 -11.17 7.44 22.25
N HIS A 237 -9.89 7.65 21.92
CA HIS A 237 -9.40 8.97 21.50
C HIS A 237 -10.16 9.50 20.28
N VAL A 238 -10.44 8.62 19.32
CA VAL A 238 -11.34 8.88 18.20
C VAL A 238 -12.63 8.06 18.43
N PRO A 239 -13.80 8.71 18.50
CA PRO A 239 -15.06 8.01 18.73
C PRO A 239 -15.31 6.92 17.67
N ASN A 240 -15.68 5.73 18.11
CA ASN A 240 -15.97 4.56 17.27
C ASN A 240 -14.78 4.03 16.43
N GLU A 241 -13.55 4.44 16.74
CA GLU A 241 -12.34 3.89 16.14
C GLU A 241 -11.49 3.21 17.21
N CYS A 242 -11.47 1.88 17.18
CA CYS A 242 -10.73 1.04 18.11
C CYS A 242 -9.95 -0.01 17.34
N LEU A 243 -8.64 -0.02 17.54
CA LEU A 243 -7.68 -0.83 16.79
C LEU A 243 -6.58 -1.24 17.76
N ASP A 244 -6.14 -2.49 17.65
CA ASP A 244 -4.88 -2.92 18.25
C ASP A 244 -3.85 -3.18 17.15
N VAL A 245 -2.57 -3.11 17.52
CA VAL A 245 -1.45 -3.45 16.64
C VAL A 245 -0.95 -4.86 16.99
N TYR A 246 -0.87 -5.70 15.97
CA TYR A 246 -0.37 -7.06 16.05
C TYR A 246 0.98 -7.16 15.36
N LEU A 247 1.89 -7.95 15.91
CA LEU A 247 3.23 -8.17 15.37
C LEU A 247 3.47 -9.66 15.19
N ILE A 248 3.88 -10.07 13.99
CA ILE A 248 4.25 -11.44 13.64
C ILE A 248 5.76 -11.47 13.40
N GLN A 249 6.47 -12.38 14.07
CA GLN A 249 7.83 -12.74 13.71
C GLN A 249 7.80 -13.79 12.58
N VAL A 250 8.47 -13.50 11.47
CA VAL A 250 8.50 -14.35 10.26
C VAL A 250 9.71 -15.28 10.25
N HIS A 251 10.82 -14.85 10.86
CA HIS A 251 12.09 -15.59 10.98
C HIS A 251 12.80 -15.29 12.29
#